data_AF-H6NML0-F1
#
_entry.id   AF-H6NML0-F1
#
_cell.length_a   1.000
_cell.length_b   1.000
_cell.length_c   1.000
_cell.angle_alpha   90.00
_cell.angle_beta   90.00
_cell.angle_gamma   90.00
#
_symmetry.space_group_name_H-M   'P 1'
#
loop_
_entity.id
_entity.type
_entity.pdbx_description
1 polymer ?
#
loop_
_entity_poly.entity_id
_entity_poly.type
_entity_poly.pdbx_seq_one_letter_code
_entity_poly.pdbx_strand_id
1 'polypeptide(L)' 'MGKILAVITMDKSKVAGGAPIFVTASPEEQQQVAFKLEKIMDASAHDLQNGTLIIVKHG' A
#
# COMPACT_ATOMS: atom_id res chain seq x y z
N MET A 1 -16.73 -4.15 6.70
CA MET A 1 -15.64 -3.61 7.55
C MET A 1 -14.34 -3.77 6.78
N GLY A 2 -13.56 -2.69 6.58
CA GLY A 2 -12.35 -2.75 5.74
C GLY A 2 -11.18 -3.44 6.45
N LYS A 3 -10.39 -4.22 5.71
CA LYS A 3 -9.14 -4.84 6.20
C LYS A 3 -7.94 -4.33 5.39
N ILE A 4 -6.93 -3.82 6.07
CA ILE A 4 -5.64 -3.48 5.45
C ILE A 4 -4.88 -4.78 5.14
N LEU A 5 -4.54 -4.98 3.88
CA LEU A 5 -3.83 -6.16 3.37
C LEU A 5 -2.33 -5.92 3.14
N ALA A 6 -1.94 -4.70 2.79
CA ALA A 6 -0.55 -4.33 2.54
C ALA A 6 -0.36 -2.81 2.69
N VAL A 7 0.89 -2.42 2.92
CA VAL A 7 1.34 -1.03 2.98
C VAL A 7 2.44 -0.82 1.94
N ILE A 8 2.35 0.24 1.15
CA ILE A 8 3.39 0.65 0.20
C ILE A 8 3.86 2.04 0.60
N THR A 9 5.13 2.21 0.95
CA THR A 9 5.65 3.49 1.44
C THR A 9 6.98 3.85 0.80
N MET A 10 7.22 5.15 0.63
CA MET A 10 8.56 5.67 0.31
C MET A 10 9.39 5.97 1.56
N ASP A 11 8.78 5.92 2.76
CA ASP A 11 9.45 6.23 4.02
C ASP A 11 9.17 5.14 5.06
N LYS A 12 10.13 4.21 5.16
CA LYS A 12 10.08 3.09 6.11
C LYS A 12 9.96 3.56 7.57
N SER A 13 10.36 4.78 7.91
CA SER A 13 10.27 5.28 9.29
C SER A 13 8.85 5.60 9.74
N LYS A 14 7.91 5.79 8.80
CA LYS A 14 6.50 6.12 9.07
C LYS A 14 5.60 4.91 9.31
N VAL A 15 6.14 3.70 9.14
CA VAL A 15 5.36 2.46 9.18
C VAL A 15 5.96 1.47 10.17
N ALA A 16 5.09 0.72 10.84
CA ALA A 16 5.47 -0.35 11.74
C ALA A 16 4.80 -1.67 11.30
N GLY A 17 5.18 -2.78 11.92
CA GLY A 17 4.63 -4.09 11.59
C GLY A 17 3.11 -4.17 11.80
N GLY A 18 2.43 -4.96 10.97
CA GLY A 18 0.98 -5.20 11.04
C GLY A 18 0.37 -5.76 9.75
N ALA A 19 0.99 -5.45 8.62
CA ALA A 19 0.73 -6.02 7.30
C ALA A 19 2.05 -6.10 6.51
N PRO A 20 2.14 -6.86 5.40
CA PRO A 20 3.26 -6.77 4.46
C PRO A 20 3.56 -5.32 4.04
N ILE A 21 4.84 -4.94 4.09
CA ILE A 21 5.32 -3.59 3.77
C ILE A 21 6.21 -3.67 2.53
N PHE A 22 5.89 -2.86 1.52
CA PHE A 22 6.66 -2.67 0.31
C PHE A 22 7.29 -1.27 0.36
N VAL A 23 8.62 -1.19 0.36
CA VAL A 23 9.33 0.09 0.32
C VAL A 23 9.72 0.38 -1.12
N THR A 24 9.35 1.55 -1.62
CA THR A 24 9.62 1.98 -3.01
C THR A 24 10.51 3.22 -3.03
N ALA A 25 11.28 3.38 -4.11
CA ALA A 25 12.24 4.46 -4.27
C ALA A 25 11.67 5.69 -5.00
N SER A 26 10.55 5.56 -5.71
CA SER A 26 9.92 6.68 -6.42
C SER A 26 8.38 6.61 -6.41
N PRO A 27 7.68 7.73 -6.69
CA PRO A 27 6.22 7.74 -6.82
C PRO A 27 5.72 6.83 -7.94
N GLU A 28 6.46 6.72 -9.04
CA GLU A 28 6.11 5.86 -10.18
C GLU A 28 6.17 4.37 -9.78
N GLU A 29 7.23 3.97 -9.07
CA GLU A 29 7.33 2.62 -8.51
C GLU A 29 6.20 2.37 -7.50
N GLN A 30 5.92 3.34 -6.63
CA GLN A 30 4.85 3.26 -5.63
C GLN A 30 3.49 2.97 -6.27
N GLN A 31 3.14 3.71 -7.32
CA GLN A 31 1.91 3.49 -8.07
C GLN A 31 1.89 2.13 -8.80
N GLN A 32 3.00 1.73 -9.43
CA GLN A 32 3.08 0.43 -10.09
C GLN A 32 2.91 -0.75 -9.13
N VAL A 33 3.52 -0.66 -7.94
CA VAL A 33 3.38 -1.68 -6.90
C VAL A 33 1.93 -1.72 -6.40
N ALA A 34 1.34 -0.56 -6.08
CA ALA A 34 -0.05 -0.50 -5.63
C ALA A 34 -1.02 -1.08 -6.67
N PHE A 35 -0.92 -0.67 -7.94
CA PHE A 35 -1.76 -1.16 -9.04
C PHE A 35 -1.66 -2.68 -9.25
N LYS A 36 -0.46 -3.25 -9.10
CA LYS A 36 -0.28 -4.71 -9.18
C LYS A 36 -0.94 -5.41 -7.98
N LEU A 37 -0.74 -4.88 -6.77
CA LEU A 37 -1.27 -5.48 -5.55
C LEU A 37 -2.80 -5.43 -5.50
N GLU A 38 -3.42 -4.33 -5.94
CA GLU A 38 -4.89 -4.24 -6.08
C GLU A 38 -5.46 -5.40 -6.89
N LYS A 39 -4.85 -5.69 -8.05
CA LYS A 39 -5.28 -6.78 -8.93
C LYS A 39 -5.00 -8.17 -8.35
N ILE A 40 -3.81 -8.36 -7.75
CA ILE A 40 -3.39 -9.65 -7.19
C ILE A 40 -4.26 -10.02 -5.99
N MET A 41 -4.61 -9.04 -5.15
CA MET A 41 -5.32 -9.26 -3.89
C MET A 41 -6.85 -9.09 -4.01
N ASP A 42 -7.32 -8.68 -5.19
CA ASP A 42 -8.73 -8.32 -5.42
C ASP A 42 -9.19 -7.31 -4.35
N ALA A 43 -8.50 -6.17 -4.32
CA ALA A 43 -8.62 -5.13 -3.31
C ALA A 43 -8.39 -3.74 -3.92
N SER A 44 -8.54 -2.69 -3.12
CA SER A 44 -8.38 -1.29 -3.58
C SER A 44 -7.24 -0.60 -2.85
N ALA A 45 -6.46 0.20 -3.57
CA ALA A 45 -5.42 1.06 -3.04
C ALA A 45 -6.04 2.39 -2.60
N HIS A 46 -5.56 2.90 -1.47
CA HIS A 46 -5.92 4.21 -0.96
C HIS A 46 -4.65 4.99 -0.65
N ASP A 47 -4.61 6.25 -1.10
CA ASP A 47 -3.54 7.18 -0.78
C ASP A 47 -3.85 7.89 0.54
N LEU A 48 -2.89 7.83 1.46
CA LEU A 48 -2.94 8.54 2.73
C LEU A 48 -2.38 9.97 2.64
N GLN A 49 -1.93 10.38 1.45
CA GLN A 49 -1.38 11.70 1.13
C GLN A 49 -0.16 12.08 1.99
N ASN A 50 0.58 11.08 2.47
CA ASN A 50 1.76 11.26 3.34
C ASN A 50 2.99 10.47 2.87
N GLY A 51 2.98 10.03 1.60
CA GLY A 51 3.99 9.16 1.01
C GLY A 51 3.74 7.66 1.25
N THR A 52 2.51 7.29 1.63
CA THR A 52 2.10 5.89 1.87
C THR A 52 0.76 5.60 1.19
N LEU A 53 0.73 4.49 0.45
CA LEU A 53 -0.48 3.86 -0.06
C LEU A 53 -0.80 2.64 0.82
N ILE A 54 -2.08 2.32 0.98
CA ILE A 54 -2.52 1.09 1.63
C ILE A 54 -3.44 0.29 0.71
N ILE A 55 -3.33 -1.03 0.75
CA ILE A 55 -4.27 -1.92 0.06
C ILE A 55 -5.34 -2.34 1.06
N VAL A 56 -6.61 -2.08 0.74
CA VAL A 56 -7.77 -2.35 1.59
C VAL A 56 -8.72 -3.29 0.86
N LYS A 57 -9.07 -4.40 1.49
CA LYS A 57 -10.21 -5.23 1.08
C LYS A 57 -11.47 -4.73 1.78
N HIS A 58 -12.45 -4.34 0.99
CA HIS A 58 -13.80 -4.08 1.46
C HIS A 58 -14.56 -5.40 1.44
N GLY A 59 -15.19 -5.75 2.56
CA GLY A 59 -16.10 -6.89 2.67
C GLY A 59 -17.54 -6.45 2.57
#